data_AF-A0A2E3W437-F1
#
_entry.id   AF-A0A2E3W437-F1
#
_cell.length_a   1.000
_cell.length_b   1.000
_cell.length_c   1.000
_cell.angle_alpha   90.00
_cell.angle_beta   90.00
_cell.angle_gamma   90.00
#
_symmetry.space_group_name_H-M   'P 1'
#
loop_
_entity.id
_entity.type
_entity.pdbx_description
1 polymer ?
#
loop_
_entity_poly.entity_id
_entity_poly.type
_entity_poly.pdbx_seq_one_letter_code
_entity_poly.pdbx_strand_id
1 'polypeptide(L)'
;MKLLLFLFTFCIFSHAKEGLIKFHPNKVHSLFYFLDSVSGNPNTSKTLKQNFYQSEFYSDKAKKELEEFQEIIRILPSFSFRGFPDSRHVGANVRELLVTQSIFSLDIEDFSKRTLGMLPQEKHSRLIELMTRYEAVYDAHLWSKTKDKLEKYLKKFKSSFDIEKSNEAYKKIIKFYGSAWPESTQFHVGVYPINCKRGHTVAESLGSVETIGVCIDSNAYKEQWGVTFHEMCHSIYQNQPADFQKKWKQYF
;
A
#
# COMPACT_ATOMS: atom_id res chain seq x y z
N MET A 1 38.82 -7.86 -54.27
CA MET A 1 39.00 -7.74 -52.81
C MET A 1 37.79 -6.97 -52.27
N LYS A 2 36.77 -7.68 -51.75
CA LYS A 2 35.52 -7.07 -51.26
C LYS A 2 35.69 -6.72 -49.77
N LEU A 3 35.59 -5.44 -49.45
CA LEU A 3 35.60 -4.93 -48.08
C LEU A 3 34.17 -5.01 -47.53
N LEU A 4 33.93 -5.89 -46.55
CA LEU A 4 32.66 -5.99 -45.84
C LEU A 4 32.74 -5.10 -44.60
N LEU A 5 32.01 -3.98 -44.61
CA LEU A 5 31.92 -3.05 -43.48
C LEU A 5 30.79 -3.54 -42.55
N PHE A 6 31.14 -4.13 -41.41
CA PHE A 6 30.18 -4.53 -40.37
C PHE A 6 29.88 -3.32 -39.48
N LEU A 7 28.72 -2.68 -39.69
CA LEU A 7 28.20 -1.68 -38.75
C LEU A 7 27.62 -2.41 -37.52
N PHE A 8 28.34 -2.34 -36.41
CA PHE A 8 27.81 -2.67 -35.09
C PHE A 8 26.95 -1.50 -34.59
N THR A 9 25.64 -1.57 -34.82
CA THR A 9 24.68 -0.65 -34.20
C THR A 9 24.57 -1.01 -32.72
N PHE A 10 25.28 -0.28 -31.87
CA PHE A 10 25.08 -0.34 -30.42
C PHE A 10 23.67 0.19 -30.11
N CYS A 11 22.71 -0.71 -29.91
CA CYS A 11 21.46 -0.38 -29.25
C CYS A 11 21.78 -0.02 -27.80
N ILE A 12 21.96 1.26 -27.52
CA ILE A 12 21.95 1.79 -26.16
C ILE A 12 20.51 1.60 -25.67
N PHE A 13 20.28 0.49 -24.96
CA PHE A 13 19.09 0.37 -24.12
C PHE A 13 19.19 1.46 -23.05
N SER A 14 18.55 2.60 -23.32
CA SER A 14 18.25 3.58 -22.29
C SER A 14 17.37 2.87 -21.27
N HIS A 15 18.00 2.33 -20.22
CA HIS A 15 17.31 1.96 -19.02
C HIS A 15 16.78 3.28 -18.45
N ALA A 16 15.52 3.59 -18.77
CA ALA A 16 14.80 4.62 -18.04
C ALA A 16 15.00 4.30 -16.56
N LYS A 17 15.67 5.20 -15.82
CA LYS A 17 15.86 5.04 -14.38
C LYS A 17 14.49 4.71 -13.80
N GLU A 18 14.32 3.49 -13.29
CA GLU A 18 13.10 3.16 -12.57
C GLU A 18 12.98 4.18 -11.44
N GLY A 19 11.85 4.87 -11.38
CA GLY A 19 11.62 5.89 -10.37
C GLY A 19 11.72 5.28 -8.96
N LEU A 20 12.00 6.12 -7.98
CA LEU A 20 12.03 5.75 -6.56
C LEU A 20 10.73 5.06 -6.08
N ILE A 21 9.63 5.28 -6.80
CA ILE A 21 8.29 4.86 -6.39
C ILE A 21 7.62 4.05 -7.50
N LYS A 22 7.10 2.89 -7.11
CA LYS A 22 6.30 2.00 -7.94
C LYS A 22 4.88 1.94 -7.39
N PHE A 23 3.92 2.40 -8.19
CA PHE A 23 2.49 2.37 -7.82
C PHE A 23 1.83 1.08 -8.32
N HIS A 24 1.01 0.47 -7.46
CA HIS A 24 0.32 -0.80 -7.68
C HIS A 24 -1.20 -0.62 -7.53
N PRO A 25 -1.93 -0.28 -8.62
CA PRO A 25 -3.39 -0.31 -8.64
C PRO A 25 -3.88 -1.76 -8.72
N ASN A 26 -3.85 -2.46 -7.60
CA ASN A 26 -4.10 -3.89 -7.52
C ASN A 26 -5.53 -4.19 -6.99
N LYS A 27 -6.27 -5.07 -7.67
CA LYS A 27 -7.63 -5.46 -7.27
C LYS A 27 -7.66 -6.20 -5.94
N VAL A 28 -6.76 -7.17 -5.73
CA VAL A 28 -6.68 -7.95 -4.49
C VAL A 28 -6.42 -7.05 -3.29
N HIS A 29 -5.46 -6.14 -3.43
CA HIS A 29 -5.21 -5.10 -2.44
C HIS A 29 -6.43 -4.23 -2.17
N SER A 30 -7.08 -3.77 -3.23
CA SER A 30 -8.24 -2.90 -3.11
C SER A 30 -9.44 -3.61 -2.47
N LEU A 31 -9.62 -4.90 -2.74
CA LEU A 31 -10.61 -5.77 -2.10
C LEU A 31 -10.30 -5.99 -0.62
N PHE A 32 -9.04 -6.29 -0.27
CA PHE A 32 -8.63 -6.46 1.12
C PHE A 32 -8.88 -5.17 1.93
N TYR A 33 -8.45 -4.02 1.43
CA TYR A 33 -8.68 -2.73 2.09
C TYR A 33 -10.15 -2.33 2.13
N PHE A 34 -10.92 -2.70 1.10
CA PHE A 34 -12.36 -2.52 1.12
C PHE A 34 -12.98 -3.30 2.28
N LEU A 35 -12.69 -4.60 2.38
CA LEU A 35 -13.20 -5.45 3.46
C LEU A 35 -12.81 -4.91 4.83
N ASP A 36 -11.54 -4.58 5.03
CA ASP A 36 -11.02 -4.02 6.28
C ASP A 36 -11.70 -2.68 6.64
N SER A 37 -12.02 -1.86 5.63
CA SER A 37 -12.76 -0.61 5.86
C SER A 37 -14.21 -0.85 6.24
N VAL A 38 -14.90 -1.74 5.54
CA VAL A 38 -16.33 -1.97 5.74
C VAL A 38 -16.62 -2.87 6.94
N SER A 39 -15.65 -3.67 7.37
CA SER A 39 -15.68 -4.45 8.62
C SER A 39 -15.54 -3.61 9.88
N GLY A 40 -15.19 -2.34 9.72
CA GLY A 40 -15.29 -1.34 10.76
C GLY A 40 -13.97 -0.97 11.41
N ASN A 41 -12.84 -1.28 10.79
CA ASN A 41 -11.54 -0.83 11.24
C ASN A 41 -11.50 0.71 11.36
N PRO A 42 -11.23 1.28 12.55
CA PRO A 42 -11.23 2.73 12.75
C PRO A 42 -10.10 3.45 12.02
N ASN A 43 -9.05 2.74 11.64
CA ASN A 43 -7.84 3.29 11.01
C ASN A 43 -7.93 3.27 9.47
N THR A 44 -9.14 3.20 8.90
CA THR A 44 -9.35 3.12 7.45
C THR A 44 -10.35 4.18 6.96
N SER A 45 -10.68 4.17 5.66
CA SER A 45 -11.50 5.21 5.06
C SER A 45 -12.95 5.19 5.57
N LYS A 46 -13.34 6.25 6.31
CA LYS A 46 -14.73 6.49 6.70
C LYS A 46 -15.66 6.67 5.50
N THR A 47 -15.18 7.31 4.44
CA THR A 47 -15.97 7.49 3.20
C THR A 47 -16.24 6.16 2.52
N LEU A 48 -15.25 5.27 2.41
CA LEU A 48 -15.45 3.94 1.84
C LEU A 48 -16.46 3.12 2.64
N LYS A 49 -16.34 3.14 3.97
CA LYS A 49 -17.28 2.50 4.90
C LYS A 49 -18.71 3.02 4.74
N GLN A 50 -18.90 4.33 4.74
CA GLN A 50 -20.22 4.96 4.61
C GLN A 50 -20.88 4.63 3.26
N ASN A 51 -20.12 4.70 2.17
CA ASN A 51 -20.62 4.36 0.83
C ASN A 51 -21.15 2.92 0.76
N PHE A 52 -20.48 1.97 1.42
CA PHE A 52 -20.94 0.58 1.45
C PHE A 52 -22.19 0.41 2.32
N TYR A 53 -22.23 1.00 3.51
CA TYR A 53 -23.37 0.87 4.45
C TYR A 53 -24.67 1.46 3.91
N GLN A 54 -24.59 2.37 2.95
CA GLN A 54 -25.75 2.95 2.26
C GLN A 54 -26.13 2.19 0.98
N SER A 55 -25.40 1.12 0.63
CA SER A 55 -25.64 0.34 -0.58
C SER A 55 -26.59 -0.82 -0.36
N GLU A 56 -27.15 -1.35 -1.46
CA GLU A 56 -27.99 -2.55 -1.46
C GLU A 56 -27.27 -3.82 -0.96
N PHE A 57 -25.94 -3.81 -0.95
CA PHE A 57 -25.13 -4.96 -0.51
C PHE A 57 -24.99 -5.03 1.01
N TYR A 58 -25.33 -3.96 1.74
CA TYR A 58 -25.30 -3.97 3.20
C TYR A 58 -26.59 -4.57 3.75
N SER A 59 -26.44 -5.68 4.48
CA SER A 59 -27.52 -6.47 5.07
C SER A 59 -27.08 -7.05 6.41
N ASP A 60 -28.02 -7.60 7.19
CA ASP A 60 -27.67 -8.29 8.45
C ASP A 60 -26.71 -9.47 8.25
N LYS A 61 -26.83 -10.17 7.11
CA LYS A 61 -25.89 -11.22 6.74
C LYS A 61 -24.51 -10.63 6.48
N ALA A 62 -24.42 -9.58 5.66
CA ALA A 62 -23.16 -8.93 5.35
C ALA A 62 -22.49 -8.37 6.62
N LYS A 63 -23.27 -7.81 7.54
CA LYS A 63 -22.78 -7.32 8.83
C LYS A 63 -22.09 -8.43 9.62
N LYS A 64 -22.71 -9.61 9.76
CA LYS A 64 -22.13 -10.76 10.49
C LYS A 64 -20.85 -11.27 9.85
N GLU A 65 -20.83 -11.39 8.52
CA GLU A 65 -19.64 -11.85 7.77
C GLU A 65 -18.48 -10.84 7.88
N LEU A 66 -18.79 -9.55 7.91
CA LEU A 66 -17.81 -8.48 8.12
C LEU A 66 -17.30 -8.42 9.56
N GLU A 67 -18.15 -8.68 10.55
CA GLU A 67 -17.73 -8.85 11.95
C GLU A 67 -16.74 -10.02 12.09
N GLU A 68 -17.00 -11.13 11.39
CA GLU A 68 -16.10 -12.29 11.35
C GLU A 68 -14.76 -11.95 10.67
N PHE A 69 -14.78 -11.23 9.55
CA PHE A 69 -13.55 -10.70 8.93
C PHE A 69 -12.76 -9.85 9.94
N GLN A 70 -13.43 -8.92 10.62
CA GLN A 70 -12.79 -8.05 11.61
C GLN A 70 -12.19 -8.86 12.76
N GLU A 71 -12.87 -9.91 13.22
CA GLU A 71 -12.37 -10.77 14.28
C GLU A 71 -11.06 -11.47 13.87
N ILE A 72 -11.01 -12.02 12.65
CA ILE A 72 -9.79 -12.63 12.10
C ILE A 72 -8.63 -11.64 12.12
N ILE A 73 -8.87 -10.40 11.69
CA ILE A 73 -7.84 -9.36 11.62
C ILE A 73 -7.43 -8.88 13.02
N ARG A 74 -8.37 -8.75 13.97
CA ARG A 74 -8.13 -8.18 15.30
C ARG A 74 -7.26 -9.08 16.18
N ILE A 75 -7.32 -10.40 16.01
CA ILE A 75 -6.54 -11.35 16.82
C ILE A 75 -5.09 -11.49 16.34
N LEU A 76 -4.72 -10.82 15.26
CA LEU A 76 -3.41 -10.94 14.66
C LEU A 76 -2.32 -10.34 15.54
N PRO A 77 -1.22 -11.09 15.79
CA PRO A 77 -0.16 -10.61 16.66
C PRO A 77 0.68 -9.52 16.00
N SER A 78 1.28 -8.71 16.85
CA SER A 78 2.37 -7.79 16.51
C SER A 78 3.69 -8.34 17.01
N PHE A 79 4.79 -7.97 16.34
CA PHE A 79 6.14 -8.30 16.78
C PHE A 79 7.06 -7.10 16.60
N SER A 80 8.14 -7.07 17.37
CA SER A 80 9.21 -6.09 17.26
C SER A 80 10.53 -6.75 16.87
N PHE A 81 11.38 -6.01 16.17
CA PHE A 81 12.73 -6.49 15.86
C PHE A 81 13.64 -6.30 17.08
N ARG A 82 14.36 -7.35 17.45
CA ARG A 82 15.31 -7.31 18.57
C ARG A 82 16.45 -6.33 18.27
N GLY A 83 16.95 -5.69 19.32
CA GLY A 83 18.08 -4.76 19.25
C GLY A 83 17.70 -3.29 19.06
N PHE A 84 16.41 -3.00 18.87
CA PHE A 84 15.86 -1.64 18.85
C PHE A 84 15.24 -1.28 20.22
N PRO A 85 15.15 0.01 20.57
CA PRO A 85 14.50 0.43 21.82
C PRO A 85 12.98 0.17 21.80
N ASP A 86 12.40 -0.27 22.91
CA ASP A 86 10.96 -0.59 23.02
C ASP A 86 10.03 0.61 22.74
N SER A 87 10.52 1.83 22.95
CA SER A 87 9.78 3.06 22.65
C SER A 87 9.71 3.40 21.16
N ARG A 88 10.35 2.60 20.30
CA ARG A 88 10.42 2.83 18.85
C ARG A 88 9.54 1.82 18.14
N HIS A 89 8.79 2.29 17.17
CA HIS A 89 7.94 1.45 16.33
C HIS A 89 8.79 0.72 15.26
N VAL A 90 9.64 -0.21 15.70
CA VAL A 90 10.46 -1.03 14.82
C VAL A 90 10.00 -2.47 14.92
N GLY A 91 9.06 -2.82 14.07
CA GLY A 91 8.31 -4.06 14.11
C GLY A 91 7.23 -4.06 13.03
N ALA A 92 6.42 -5.10 13.01
CA ALA A 92 5.23 -5.15 12.17
C ALA A 92 4.14 -5.98 12.86
N ASN A 93 2.92 -5.90 12.36
CA ASN A 93 1.87 -6.83 12.71
C ASN A 93 1.47 -7.72 11.53
N VAL A 94 0.86 -8.87 11.80
CA VAL A 94 0.50 -9.81 10.73
C VAL A 94 -0.51 -9.19 9.75
N ARG A 95 -1.38 -8.26 10.17
CA ARG A 95 -2.27 -7.53 9.24
C ARG A 95 -1.45 -6.72 8.23
N GLU A 96 -0.39 -6.03 8.66
CA GLU A 96 0.49 -5.27 7.77
C GLU A 96 1.21 -6.19 6.77
N LEU A 97 1.57 -7.41 7.17
CA LEU A 97 2.11 -8.41 6.25
C LEU A 97 1.05 -8.87 5.23
N LEU A 98 -0.20 -9.10 5.66
CA LEU A 98 -1.30 -9.40 4.75
C LEU A 98 -1.53 -8.26 3.75
N VAL A 99 -1.57 -7.02 4.22
CA VAL A 99 -1.68 -5.84 3.36
C VAL A 99 -0.55 -5.81 2.34
N THR A 100 0.69 -6.03 2.78
CA THR A 100 1.85 -6.08 1.91
C THR A 100 1.71 -7.16 0.84
N GLN A 101 1.34 -8.39 1.21
CA GLN A 101 1.14 -9.46 0.24
C GLN A 101 0.01 -9.15 -0.74
N SER A 102 -1.08 -8.50 -0.29
CA SER A 102 -2.21 -8.14 -1.17
C SER A 102 -1.82 -7.21 -2.31
N ILE A 103 -0.83 -6.32 -2.11
CA ILE A 103 -0.31 -5.38 -3.13
C ILE A 103 0.38 -6.15 -4.27
N PHE A 104 1.09 -7.21 -3.92
CA PHE A 104 1.90 -7.99 -4.86
C PHE A 104 1.19 -9.22 -5.42
N SER A 105 -0.05 -9.48 -4.99
CA SER A 105 -0.79 -10.66 -5.39
C SER A 105 -1.48 -10.46 -6.72
N LEU A 106 -1.41 -11.45 -7.61
CA LEU A 106 -2.09 -11.39 -8.91
C LEU A 106 -3.61 -11.54 -8.78
N ASP A 107 -4.03 -12.46 -7.91
CA ASP A 107 -5.41 -12.82 -7.62
C ASP A 107 -5.51 -13.35 -6.16
N ILE A 108 -6.72 -13.76 -5.75
CA ILE A 108 -6.97 -14.26 -4.40
C ILE A 108 -6.25 -15.61 -4.16
N GLU A 109 -6.00 -16.40 -5.20
CA GLU A 109 -5.28 -17.68 -5.06
C GLU A 109 -3.78 -17.45 -4.81
N ASP A 110 -3.15 -16.54 -5.56
CA ASP A 110 -1.78 -16.11 -5.33
C ASP A 110 -1.64 -15.47 -3.93
N PHE A 111 -2.60 -14.64 -3.52
CA PHE A 111 -2.65 -14.10 -2.17
C PHE A 111 -2.73 -15.19 -1.09
N SER A 112 -3.59 -16.18 -1.29
CA SER A 112 -3.72 -17.34 -0.41
C SER A 112 -2.38 -18.05 -0.23
N LYS A 113 -1.67 -18.34 -1.33
CA LYS A 113 -0.35 -18.99 -1.32
C LYS A 113 0.71 -18.16 -0.60
N ARG A 114 0.76 -16.84 -0.84
CA ARG A 114 1.72 -15.91 -0.23
C ARG A 114 1.55 -15.73 1.27
N THR A 115 0.35 -16.00 1.78
CA THR A 115 -0.03 -15.76 3.18
C THR A 115 -0.14 -17.05 4.00
N LEU A 116 0.23 -18.19 3.41
CA LEU A 116 0.34 -19.46 4.12
C LEU A 116 1.30 -19.33 5.32
N GLY A 117 0.87 -19.83 6.48
CA GLY A 117 1.65 -19.78 7.72
C GLY A 117 1.62 -18.43 8.44
N MET A 118 0.97 -17.39 7.89
CA MET A 118 0.78 -16.12 8.60
C MET A 118 -0.34 -16.19 9.63
N LEU A 119 -1.31 -17.10 9.46
CA LEU A 119 -2.46 -17.30 10.34
C LEU A 119 -2.66 -18.79 10.65
N PRO A 120 -3.35 -19.15 11.75
CA PRO A 120 -3.87 -20.50 11.93
C PRO A 120 -4.71 -20.92 10.71
N GLN A 121 -4.55 -22.17 10.27
CA GLN A 121 -5.11 -22.67 9.01
C GLN A 121 -6.61 -22.41 8.86
N GLU A 122 -7.40 -22.62 9.93
CA GLU A 122 -8.84 -22.35 9.95
C GLU A 122 -9.14 -20.88 9.62
N LYS A 123 -8.42 -19.94 10.25
CA LYS A 123 -8.61 -18.50 10.05
C LYS A 123 -8.10 -18.04 8.70
N HIS A 124 -7.01 -18.64 8.21
CA HIS A 124 -6.51 -18.42 6.84
C HIS A 124 -7.55 -18.84 5.80
N SER A 125 -8.03 -20.09 5.85
CA SER A 125 -9.06 -20.59 4.94
C SER A 125 -10.30 -19.71 4.99
N ARG A 126 -10.74 -19.29 6.18
CA ARG A 126 -11.90 -18.43 6.33
C ARG A 126 -11.70 -17.02 5.75
N LEU A 127 -10.52 -16.42 5.93
CA LEU A 127 -10.17 -15.14 5.31
C LEU A 127 -10.30 -15.22 3.79
N ILE A 128 -9.73 -16.26 3.18
CA ILE A 128 -9.77 -16.47 1.74
C ILE A 128 -11.21 -16.67 1.25
N GLU A 129 -12.02 -17.47 1.93
CA GLU A 129 -13.44 -17.64 1.61
C GLU A 129 -14.22 -16.32 1.63
N LEU A 130 -14.00 -15.49 2.65
CA LEU A 130 -14.64 -14.18 2.76
C LEU A 130 -14.21 -13.26 1.63
N MET A 131 -12.91 -13.22 1.31
CA MET A 131 -12.41 -12.45 0.17
C MET A 131 -13.03 -12.91 -1.16
N THR A 132 -13.04 -14.21 -1.44
CA THR A 132 -13.64 -14.77 -2.66
C THR A 132 -15.13 -14.46 -2.75
N ARG A 133 -15.88 -14.58 -1.64
CA ARG A 133 -17.32 -14.26 -1.61
C ARG A 133 -17.59 -12.78 -1.90
N TYR A 134 -16.80 -11.90 -1.31
CA TYR A 134 -16.99 -10.46 -1.45
C TYR A 134 -16.39 -9.88 -2.73
N GLU A 135 -15.61 -10.65 -3.49
CA GLU A 135 -15.08 -10.18 -4.77
C GLU A 135 -16.20 -9.72 -5.72
N ALA A 136 -17.27 -10.49 -5.86
CA ALA A 136 -18.41 -10.12 -6.71
C ALA A 136 -19.16 -8.87 -6.19
N VAL A 137 -19.30 -8.75 -4.86
CA VAL A 137 -19.90 -7.57 -4.21
C VAL A 137 -19.04 -6.34 -4.47
N TYR A 138 -17.73 -6.46 -4.28
CA TYR A 138 -16.77 -5.41 -4.51
C TYR A 138 -16.76 -4.97 -5.98
N ASP A 139 -16.84 -5.92 -6.91
CA ASP A 139 -16.92 -5.66 -8.35
C ASP A 139 -18.15 -4.86 -8.74
N ALA A 140 -19.32 -5.26 -8.26
CA ALA A 140 -20.59 -4.60 -8.56
C ALA A 140 -20.71 -3.25 -7.85
N HIS A 141 -20.28 -3.17 -6.60
CA HIS A 141 -20.37 -1.96 -5.80
C HIS A 141 -19.40 -0.88 -6.27
N LEU A 142 -18.12 -1.26 -6.51
CA LEU A 142 -17.02 -0.30 -6.61
C LEU A 142 -16.06 -0.55 -7.77
N TRP A 143 -15.45 -1.72 -7.91
CA TRP A 143 -14.30 -1.92 -8.81
C TRP A 143 -14.65 -1.67 -10.27
N SER A 144 -15.75 -2.24 -10.78
CA SER A 144 -16.15 -2.10 -12.18
C SER A 144 -16.42 -0.64 -12.57
N LYS A 145 -16.81 0.21 -11.61
CA LYS A 145 -17.09 1.64 -11.81
C LYS A 145 -15.85 2.51 -11.70
N THR A 146 -14.78 2.00 -11.08
CA THR A 146 -13.63 2.81 -10.66
C THR A 146 -12.30 2.38 -11.26
N LYS A 147 -12.16 1.15 -11.77
CA LYS A 147 -10.92 0.64 -12.36
C LYS A 147 -10.34 1.58 -13.43
N ASP A 148 -11.10 1.90 -14.46
CA ASP A 148 -10.64 2.78 -15.55
C ASP A 148 -10.38 4.21 -15.07
N LYS A 149 -11.16 4.67 -14.08
CA LYS A 149 -10.96 5.98 -13.47
C LYS A 149 -9.68 6.01 -12.65
N LEU A 150 -9.36 4.95 -11.93
CA LEU A 150 -8.15 4.79 -11.14
C LEU A 150 -6.90 4.80 -12.05
N GLU A 151 -6.95 4.07 -13.17
CA GLU A 151 -5.86 4.09 -14.15
C GLU A 151 -5.62 5.50 -14.70
N LYS A 152 -6.70 6.20 -15.09
CA LYS A 152 -6.63 7.60 -15.55
C LYS A 152 -6.13 8.54 -14.45
N TYR A 153 -6.61 8.37 -13.22
CA TYR A 153 -6.16 9.12 -12.05
C TYR A 153 -4.66 8.94 -11.85
N LEU A 154 -4.16 7.70 -11.85
CA LEU A 154 -2.75 7.42 -11.65
C LEU A 154 -1.86 7.97 -12.77
N LYS A 155 -2.34 7.95 -14.02
CA LYS A 155 -1.61 8.60 -15.13
C LYS A 155 -1.44 10.10 -14.87
N LYS A 156 -2.52 10.79 -14.48
CA LYS A 156 -2.49 12.23 -14.16
C LYS A 156 -1.65 12.52 -12.92
N PHE A 157 -1.83 11.71 -11.88
CA PHE A 157 -1.09 11.81 -10.62
C PHE A 157 0.41 11.70 -10.85
N LYS A 158 0.87 10.68 -11.58
CA LYS A 158 2.29 10.52 -11.96
C LYS A 158 2.82 11.69 -12.79
N SER A 159 2.01 12.27 -13.66
CA SER A 159 2.40 13.45 -14.46
C SER A 159 2.36 14.78 -13.68
N SER A 160 1.80 14.78 -12.46
CA SER A 160 1.58 16.00 -11.69
C SER A 160 2.77 16.43 -10.82
N PHE A 161 3.79 15.57 -10.71
CA PHE A 161 4.99 15.85 -9.91
C PHE A 161 6.28 15.60 -10.70
N ASP A 162 7.31 16.34 -10.30
CA ASP A 162 8.65 16.31 -10.89
C ASP A 162 9.47 15.20 -10.21
N ILE A 163 9.81 14.16 -10.97
CA ILE A 163 10.53 12.99 -10.47
C ILE A 163 11.95 13.34 -10.01
N GLU A 164 12.61 14.31 -10.64
CA GLU A 164 13.97 14.70 -10.29
C GLU A 164 13.98 15.44 -8.95
N LYS A 165 13.07 16.40 -8.78
CA LYS A 165 12.90 17.10 -7.50
C LYS A 165 12.48 16.16 -6.38
N SER A 166 11.65 15.16 -6.69
CA SER A 166 11.22 14.16 -5.72
C SER A 166 12.41 13.31 -5.25
N ASN A 167 13.26 12.87 -6.19
CA ASN A 167 14.48 12.13 -5.86
C ASN A 167 15.49 12.99 -5.07
N GLU A 168 15.62 14.29 -5.38
CA GLU A 168 16.47 15.21 -4.64
C GLU A 168 15.97 15.43 -3.21
N ALA A 169 14.68 15.73 -3.05
CA ALA A 169 14.03 15.87 -1.74
C ALA A 169 14.21 14.62 -0.90
N TYR A 170 14.03 13.45 -1.52
CA TYR A 170 14.21 12.16 -0.87
C TYR A 170 15.64 11.96 -0.32
N LYS A 171 16.67 12.24 -1.12
CA LYS A 171 18.08 12.18 -0.65
C LYS A 171 18.33 13.11 0.53
N LYS A 172 17.76 14.32 0.49
CA LYS A 172 17.86 15.28 1.60
C LYS A 172 17.21 14.74 2.87
N ILE A 173 16.06 14.06 2.75
CA ILE A 173 15.34 13.49 3.90
C ILE A 173 16.06 12.29 4.51
N ILE A 174 16.61 11.38 3.70
CA ILE A 174 17.45 10.28 4.21
C ILE A 174 18.58 10.85 5.07
N LYS A 175 19.29 11.85 4.53
CA LYS A 175 20.40 12.51 5.23
C LYS A 175 19.93 13.22 6.49
N PHE A 176 18.81 13.96 6.41
CA PHE A 176 18.25 14.70 7.53
C PHE A 176 17.86 13.79 8.69
N TYR A 177 17.19 12.66 8.41
CA TYR A 177 16.82 11.70 9.44
C TYR A 177 17.96 10.80 9.90
N GLY A 178 19.14 10.83 9.25
CA GLY A 178 20.20 9.87 9.55
C GLY A 178 19.75 8.43 9.31
N SER A 179 18.91 8.22 8.30
CA SER A 179 18.33 6.93 7.98
C SER A 179 19.36 5.98 7.36
N ALA A 180 19.22 4.68 7.65
CA ALA A 180 20.01 3.62 7.02
C ALA A 180 19.39 3.14 5.70
N TRP A 181 18.45 3.90 5.13
CA TRP A 181 17.72 3.50 3.93
C TRP A 181 18.67 3.24 2.74
N PRO A 182 18.69 2.03 2.17
CA PRO A 182 19.57 1.74 1.04
C PRO A 182 19.15 2.51 -0.21
N GLU A 183 20.10 3.13 -0.91
CA GLU A 183 19.81 3.95 -2.11
C GLU A 183 19.08 3.20 -3.24
N SER A 184 19.24 1.87 -3.30
CA SER A 184 18.58 1.01 -4.29
C SER A 184 17.15 0.61 -3.92
N THR A 185 16.69 0.92 -2.71
CA THR A 185 15.38 0.46 -2.23
C THR A 185 14.28 1.37 -2.74
N GLN A 186 13.37 0.80 -3.55
CA GLN A 186 12.18 1.47 -4.04
C GLN A 186 11.04 1.42 -3.01
N PHE A 187 10.16 2.41 -3.07
CA PHE A 187 8.86 2.35 -2.40
C PHE A 187 7.82 1.71 -3.29
N HIS A 188 7.03 0.83 -2.72
CA HIS A 188 5.91 0.18 -3.37
C HIS A 188 4.62 0.74 -2.79
N VAL A 189 3.85 1.48 -3.60
CA VAL A 189 2.64 2.15 -3.14
C VAL A 189 1.42 1.39 -3.65
N GLY A 190 0.74 0.67 -2.76
CA GLY A 190 -0.58 0.10 -3.01
C GLY A 190 -1.61 1.22 -3.13
N VAL A 191 -2.41 1.21 -4.20
CA VAL A 191 -3.42 2.25 -4.43
C VAL A 191 -4.78 1.59 -4.56
N TYR A 192 -5.73 2.01 -3.71
CA TYR A 192 -7.11 1.55 -3.77
C TYR A 192 -8.08 2.70 -4.04
N PRO A 193 -9.11 2.49 -4.89
CA PRO A 193 -10.03 3.53 -5.27
C PRO A 193 -11.11 3.74 -4.19
N ILE A 194 -11.51 4.99 -3.99
CA ILE A 194 -12.70 5.37 -3.24
C ILE A 194 -13.57 6.19 -4.19
N ASN A 195 -14.84 5.80 -4.34
CA ASN A 195 -15.79 6.48 -5.23
C ASN A 195 -16.23 7.83 -4.62
N CYS A 196 -15.38 8.83 -4.73
CA CYS A 196 -15.61 10.18 -4.25
C CYS A 196 -14.82 11.20 -5.08
N LYS A 197 -15.27 12.45 -5.02
CA LYS A 197 -14.49 13.63 -5.43
C LYS A 197 -13.67 14.20 -4.27
N ARG A 198 -14.26 14.18 -3.06
CA ARG A 198 -13.64 14.57 -1.79
C ARG A 198 -14.22 13.70 -0.68
N GLY A 199 -13.41 13.34 0.30
CA GLY A 199 -13.80 12.47 1.40
C GLY A 199 -12.64 12.20 2.34
N HIS A 200 -12.88 11.35 3.34
CA HIS A 200 -11.86 10.86 4.24
C HIS A 200 -11.09 9.72 3.58
N THR A 201 -9.89 10.00 3.12
CA THR A 201 -8.91 8.99 2.68
C THR A 201 -8.00 8.62 3.85
N VAL A 202 -7.28 7.51 3.71
CA VAL A 202 -6.23 7.11 4.65
C VAL A 202 -5.03 6.70 3.82
N ALA A 203 -3.85 6.95 4.40
CA ALA A 203 -2.62 6.35 3.95
C ALA A 203 -1.98 5.62 5.14
N GLU A 204 -1.23 4.56 4.85
CA GLU A 204 -0.60 3.73 5.87
C GLU A 204 0.82 3.37 5.44
N SER A 205 1.74 3.47 6.39
CA SER A 205 3.17 3.26 6.17
C SER A 205 3.67 1.96 6.79
N LEU A 206 4.21 1.07 5.93
CA LEU A 206 4.59 -0.30 6.25
C LEU A 206 6.07 -0.58 5.91
N GLY A 207 6.91 0.44 5.97
CA GLY A 207 8.33 0.36 5.58
C GLY A 207 8.53 0.65 4.09
N SER A 208 9.11 -0.26 3.31
CA SER A 208 9.26 -0.02 1.85
C SER A 208 7.95 -0.14 1.07
N VAL A 209 6.85 -0.31 1.78
CA VAL A 209 5.51 -0.47 1.24
C VAL A 209 4.62 0.59 1.88
N GLU A 210 3.89 1.32 1.06
CA GLU A 210 2.93 2.33 1.49
C GLU A 210 1.58 1.98 0.90
N THR A 211 0.50 2.45 1.51
CA THR A 211 -0.86 2.28 0.98
C THR A 211 -1.55 3.62 0.96
N ILE A 212 -2.29 3.91 -0.11
CA ILE A 212 -3.05 5.15 -0.24
C ILE A 212 -4.45 4.89 -0.80
N GLY A 213 -5.46 5.39 -0.10
CA GLY A 213 -6.82 5.51 -0.62
C GLY A 213 -6.96 6.78 -1.44
N VAL A 214 -7.51 6.69 -2.65
CA VAL A 214 -7.67 7.85 -3.54
C VAL A 214 -9.13 8.09 -3.92
N CYS A 215 -9.61 9.32 -3.73
CA CYS A 215 -10.89 9.74 -4.31
C CYS A 215 -10.74 9.84 -5.83
N ILE A 216 -11.31 8.88 -6.57
CA ILE A 216 -11.01 8.72 -8.01
C ILE A 216 -11.49 9.88 -8.91
N ASP A 217 -12.43 10.70 -8.44
CA ASP A 217 -12.93 11.89 -9.16
C ASP A 217 -12.26 13.19 -8.66
N SER A 218 -11.26 13.09 -7.78
CA SER A 218 -10.48 14.22 -7.29
C SER A 218 -9.44 14.70 -8.32
N ASN A 219 -9.17 16.00 -8.31
CA ASN A 219 -8.03 16.60 -9.02
C ASN A 219 -6.95 17.16 -8.06
N ALA A 220 -7.05 16.84 -6.77
CA ALA A 220 -6.11 17.27 -5.73
C ALA A 220 -4.82 16.43 -5.75
N TYR A 221 -4.17 16.37 -6.90
CA TYR A 221 -3.00 15.50 -7.12
C TYR A 221 -1.78 15.94 -6.30
N LYS A 222 -1.58 17.25 -6.12
CA LYS A 222 -0.45 17.79 -5.36
C LYS A 222 -0.58 17.47 -3.86
N GLU A 223 -1.79 17.59 -3.34
CA GLU A 223 -2.14 17.26 -1.96
C GLU A 223 -1.96 15.75 -1.73
N GLN A 224 -2.47 14.91 -2.64
CA GLN A 224 -2.27 13.46 -2.56
C GLN A 224 -0.78 13.07 -2.61
N TRP A 225 0.02 13.80 -3.38
CA TRP A 225 1.46 13.59 -3.42
C TRP A 225 2.12 13.96 -2.10
N GLY A 226 1.72 15.09 -1.49
CA GLY A 226 2.17 15.48 -0.16
C GLY A 226 1.88 14.41 0.90
N VAL A 227 0.70 13.80 0.86
CA VAL A 227 0.34 12.66 1.74
C VAL A 227 1.21 11.44 1.45
N THR A 228 1.37 11.06 0.18
CA THR A 228 2.21 9.90 -0.20
C THR A 228 3.66 10.08 0.27
N PHE A 229 4.20 11.29 0.09
CA PHE A 229 5.55 11.63 0.52
C PHE A 229 5.69 11.67 2.05
N HIS A 230 4.64 12.10 2.77
CA HIS A 230 4.60 12.08 4.23
C HIS A 230 4.71 10.65 4.77
N GLU A 231 3.97 9.69 4.21
CA GLU A 231 4.08 8.28 4.60
C GLU A 231 5.48 7.73 4.38
N MET A 232 6.09 8.01 3.22
CA MET A 232 7.48 7.63 2.98
C MET A 232 8.45 8.20 4.02
N CYS A 233 8.18 9.40 4.54
CA CYS A 233 9.00 9.99 5.60
C CYS A 233 8.91 9.19 6.90
N HIS A 234 7.76 8.60 7.23
CA HIS A 234 7.64 7.69 8.38
C HIS A 234 8.55 6.48 8.22
N SER A 235 8.53 5.82 7.06
CA SER A 235 9.40 4.68 6.74
C SER A 235 10.88 5.02 6.83
N ILE A 236 11.29 6.15 6.25
CA ILE A 236 12.69 6.60 6.29
C ILE A 236 13.11 6.89 7.74
N TYR A 237 12.27 7.56 8.51
CA TYR A 237 12.56 7.90 9.91
C TYR A 237 12.69 6.65 10.79
N GLN A 238 11.80 5.67 10.62
CA GLN A 238 11.84 4.40 11.36
C GLN A 238 13.09 3.57 11.02
N ASN A 239 13.66 3.75 9.81
CA ASN A 239 14.85 3.03 9.34
C ASN A 239 16.18 3.63 9.83
N GLN A 240 16.18 4.42 10.90
CA GLN A 240 17.43 4.83 11.56
C GLN A 240 18.18 3.62 12.13
N PRO A 241 19.53 3.59 12.09
CA PRO A 241 20.32 2.54 12.73
C PRO A 241 19.97 2.38 14.22
N ALA A 242 19.97 1.14 14.72
CA ALA A 242 19.61 0.85 16.12
C ALA A 242 20.44 1.67 17.13
N ASP A 243 21.74 1.82 16.92
CA ASP A 243 22.62 2.60 17.79
C ASP A 243 22.32 4.09 17.74
N PHE A 244 21.89 4.60 16.59
CA PHE A 244 21.43 5.99 16.47
C PHE A 244 20.13 6.20 17.25
N GLN A 245 19.18 5.27 17.18
CA GLN A 245 17.94 5.34 17.95
C GLN A 245 18.18 5.23 19.47
N LYS A 246 19.12 4.39 19.91
CA LYS A 246 19.50 4.27 21.34
C LYS A 246 20.10 5.56 21.89
N LYS A 247 20.89 6.29 21.08
CA LYS A 247 21.43 7.61 21.48
C LYS A 247 20.31 8.60 21.79
N TRP A 248 19.23 8.65 20.99
CA TRP A 248 18.11 9.55 21.23
C TRP A 248 17.40 9.30 22.57
N LYS A 249 17.27 8.04 22.99
CA LYS A 249 16.69 7.66 24.29
C LYS A 249 17.50 8.18 25.49
N GLN A 250 18.74 8.64 25.29
CA GLN A 250 19.52 9.28 26.35
C GLN A 250 19.12 10.74 26.57
N TYR A 251 18.45 11.37 25.60
CA TYR A 251 18.07 12.78 25.63
C TYR A 251 16.58 13.01 25.93
N PHE A 252 15.74 11.99 25.75
CA PHE A 252 14.29 12.02 25.95
C PHE A 252 13.82 10.70 26.57
#